data_AF-A0A034WMG5-F1
#
_entry.id   AF-A0A034WMG5-F1
#
_cell.length_a   1.000
_cell.length_b   1.000
_cell.length_c   1.000
_cell.angle_alpha   90.00
_cell.angle_beta   90.00
_cell.angle_gamma   90.00
#
_symmetry.space_group_name_H-M   'P 1'
#
loop_
_entity.id
_entity.type
_entity.pdbx_description
1 polymer ?
#
loop_
_entity_poly.entity_id
_entity_poly.type
_entity_poly.pdbx_seq_one_letter_code
_entity_poly.pdbx_strand_id
1 'polypeptide(L)'
;NGIPIVIDYDLIKNCIIPRYAPESYKNGIFSHSSDVWSYGVTLWEMFSLGEVPYGEMLGSEAVKLIEDGKRLLQPKFCPNNVYTIMENCWQYNPKDRPTFSYLTEIFVKDPDYENIIELVKTRSIS
;
A
#
# COMPACT_ATOMS: atom_id res chain seq x y z
N ASN A 1 -4.18 10.95 -37.72
CA ASN A 1 -3.69 11.94 -36.74
C ASN A 1 -3.89 11.37 -35.35
N GLY A 2 -2.97 10.50 -34.91
CA GLY A 2 -3.04 9.91 -33.58
C GLY A 2 -2.70 10.98 -32.54
N ILE A 3 -3.57 11.16 -31.55
CA ILE A 3 -3.22 11.91 -30.34
C ILE A 3 -2.06 11.14 -29.70
N PRO A 4 -0.89 11.75 -29.49
CA PRO A 4 0.15 11.08 -28.73
C PRO A 4 -0.38 10.89 -27.32
N ILE A 5 -0.47 9.63 -26.88
CA ILE A 5 -0.57 9.30 -25.47
C ILE A 5 0.78 9.74 -24.88
N VAL A 6 0.87 11.00 -24.47
CA VAL A 6 1.96 11.46 -23.63
C VAL A 6 1.73 10.71 -22.33
N ILE A 7 2.46 9.60 -22.16
CA ILE A 7 2.64 9.03 -20.84
C ILE A 7 3.34 10.14 -20.05
N ASP A 8 2.59 10.84 -19.22
CA ASP A 8 3.11 11.91 -18.40
C ASP A 8 4.05 11.28 -17.37
N TYR A 9 5.34 11.24 -17.72
CA TYR A 9 6.39 10.68 -16.88
C TYR A 9 6.51 11.41 -15.54
N ASP A 10 6.05 12.66 -15.47
CA ASP A 10 6.00 13.42 -14.23
C ASP A 10 4.79 12.99 -13.38
N LEU A 11 3.63 12.71 -13.99
CA LEU A 11 2.48 12.07 -13.31
C LEU A 11 2.83 10.68 -12.77
N ILE A 12 3.58 9.88 -13.54
CA ILE A 12 4.09 8.57 -13.12
C ILE A 12 5.07 8.70 -11.95
N LYS A 13 6.01 9.64 -11.99
CA LYS A 13 6.94 9.86 -10.86
C LYS A 13 6.23 10.37 -9.61
N ASN A 14 5.23 11.23 -9.76
CA ASN A 14 4.51 11.81 -8.63
C ASN A 14 3.66 10.78 -7.88
N CYS A 15 3.04 9.82 -8.56
CA CYS A 15 2.25 8.80 -7.88
C CYS A 15 3.09 7.59 -7.43
N ILE A 16 4.11 7.17 -8.18
CA ILE A 16 4.81 5.91 -7.89
C ILE A 16 5.80 6.04 -6.72
N ILE A 17 6.52 7.15 -6.60
CA ILE A 17 7.55 7.32 -5.57
C ILE A 17 7.00 7.11 -4.14
N PRO A 18 5.87 7.70 -3.72
CA PRO A 18 5.34 7.46 -2.37
C PRO A 18 4.86 6.03 -2.11
N ARG A 19 4.68 5.21 -3.15
CA ARG A 19 4.40 3.77 -3.01
C ARG A 19 5.65 2.96 -2.67
N TYR A 20 6.84 3.47 -2.97
CA TYR A 20 8.09 2.82 -2.61
C TYR A 20 8.46 3.03 -1.15
N ALA A 21 9.05 2.01 -0.54
CA ALA A 21 9.60 2.09 0.79
C ALA A 21 10.81 3.06 0.85
N PRO A 22 11.10 3.67 2.02
CA PRO A 22 12.24 4.58 2.20
C PRO A 22 13.57 4.05 1.66
N GLU A 23 13.90 2.80 1.95
CA GLU A 23 15.13 2.15 1.48
C GLU A 23 15.15 1.93 -0.04
N SER A 24 13.99 1.81 -0.68
CA SER A 24 13.87 1.56 -2.11
C SER A 24 14.16 2.82 -2.91
N TYR A 25 13.58 3.97 -2.58
CA TYR A 25 13.86 5.21 -3.31
C TYR A 25 15.19 5.86 -2.90
N LYS A 26 15.71 5.60 -1.70
CA LYS A 26 17.02 6.13 -1.26
C LYS A 26 18.19 5.31 -1.75
N ASN A 27 18.09 3.99 -1.65
CA ASN A 27 19.24 3.08 -1.80
C ASN A 27 19.03 2.04 -2.90
N GLY A 28 17.86 2.02 -3.56
CA GLY A 28 17.55 1.00 -4.56
C GLY A 28 17.39 -0.40 -3.96
N ILE A 29 17.09 -0.50 -2.66
CA ILE A 29 16.93 -1.79 -1.97
C ILE A 29 15.49 -2.26 -2.15
N PHE A 30 15.33 -3.43 -2.75
CA PHE A 30 14.04 -4.10 -2.95
C PHE A 30 14.08 -5.46 -2.24
N SER A 31 13.06 -5.72 -1.44
CA SER A 31 12.94 -6.90 -0.58
C SER A 31 11.49 -7.18 -0.24
N HIS A 32 11.21 -8.33 0.38
CA HIS A 32 9.89 -8.62 0.92
C HIS A 32 9.38 -7.51 1.87
N SER A 33 10.26 -6.90 2.67
CA SER A 33 9.88 -5.80 3.57
C SER A 33 9.54 -4.51 2.82
N SER A 34 10.15 -4.22 1.66
CA SER A 34 9.75 -3.08 0.84
C SER A 34 8.44 -3.33 0.10
N ASP A 35 8.16 -4.59 -0.24
CA ASP A 35 6.87 -4.98 -0.82
C ASP A 35 5.75 -4.87 0.22
N VAL A 36 6.03 -5.16 1.50
CA VAL A 36 5.08 -4.95 2.61
C VAL A 36 4.68 -3.48 2.74
N TRP A 37 5.63 -2.55 2.58
CA TRP A 37 5.31 -1.12 2.55
C TRP A 37 4.34 -0.79 1.41
N SER A 38 4.70 -1.21 0.19
CA SER A 38 3.89 -0.99 -1.01
C SER A 38 2.49 -1.60 -0.84
N TYR A 39 2.39 -2.77 -0.22
CA TYR A 39 1.13 -3.42 0.11
C TYR A 39 0.28 -2.59 1.08
N GLY A 40 0.87 -1.98 2.11
CA GLY A 40 0.17 -1.04 2.99
C GLY A 40 -0.43 0.14 2.21
N VAL A 41 0.31 0.70 1.24
CA VAL A 41 -0.20 1.76 0.36
C VAL A 41 -1.34 1.25 -0.53
N THR A 42 -1.21 0.05 -1.11
CA THR A 42 -2.29 -0.59 -1.89
C THR A 42 -3.56 -0.78 -1.07
N LEU A 43 -3.45 -1.20 0.20
CA LEU A 43 -4.60 -1.31 1.10
C LEU A 43 -5.25 0.06 1.29
N TRP A 44 -4.45 1.10 1.54
CA TRP A 44 -4.96 2.46 1.67
C TRP A 44 -5.73 2.91 0.43
N GLU A 45 -5.17 2.70 -0.77
CA GLU A 45 -5.81 3.00 -2.05
C GLU A 45 -7.15 2.25 -2.23
N MET A 46 -7.21 1.00 -1.80
CA MET A 46 -8.44 0.21 -1.84
C MET A 46 -9.53 0.83 -0.95
N PHE A 47 -9.20 1.19 0.29
CA PHE A 47 -10.16 1.76 1.24
C PHE A 47 -10.49 3.23 1.00
N SER A 48 -9.64 3.97 0.29
CA SER A 48 -9.91 5.33 -0.17
C SER A 48 -10.67 5.37 -1.50
N LEU A 49 -11.05 4.20 -2.06
CA LEU A 49 -11.76 4.08 -3.34
C LEU A 49 -10.94 4.64 -4.53
N GLY A 50 -9.61 4.46 -4.48
CA GLY A 50 -8.69 4.82 -5.55
C GLY A 50 -8.18 6.25 -5.48
N GLU A 51 -8.23 6.91 -4.32
CA GLU A 51 -7.55 8.20 -4.15
C GLU A 51 -6.03 8.05 -4.36
N VAL A 52 -5.39 9.15 -4.77
CA VAL A 52 -3.93 9.19 -4.95
C VAL A 52 -3.27 9.33 -3.57
N PRO A 53 -2.30 8.46 -3.22
CA PRO A 53 -1.55 8.58 -1.98
C PRO A 53 -0.88 9.96 -1.88
N TYR A 54 -1.08 10.66 -0.75
CA TYR A 54 -0.61 12.04 -0.53
C TYR A 54 -1.19 13.09 -1.50
N GLY A 55 -2.27 12.77 -2.22
CA GLY A 55 -2.99 13.70 -3.08
C GLY A 55 -2.20 14.13 -4.33
N GLU A 56 -2.28 15.41 -4.67
CA GLU A 56 -1.61 15.99 -5.86
C GLU A 56 -0.19 16.50 -5.56
N MET A 57 0.38 16.14 -4.41
CA MET A 57 1.73 16.53 -4.03
C MET A 57 2.78 15.99 -4.99
N LEU A 58 3.89 16.71 -5.15
CA LEU A 58 5.03 16.17 -5.89
C LEU A 58 5.63 15.00 -5.12
N GLY A 59 6.18 14.02 -5.84
CA GLY A 59 6.78 12.83 -5.22
C GLY A 59 7.87 13.18 -4.19
N SER A 60 8.63 14.25 -4.41
CA SER A 60 9.65 14.76 -3.47
C SER A 60 9.05 15.32 -2.18
N GLU A 61 7.89 15.96 -2.25
CA GLU A 61 7.20 16.50 -1.07
C GLU A 61 6.61 15.36 -0.23
N ALA A 62 6.03 14.35 -0.88
CA ALA A 62 5.55 13.15 -0.21
C ALA A 62 6.69 12.38 0.49
N VAL A 63 7.86 12.25 -0.17
CA VAL A 63 9.07 11.68 0.44
C VAL A 63 9.45 12.46 1.70
N LYS A 64 9.47 13.80 1.65
CA LYS A 64 9.81 14.61 2.83
C LYS A 64 8.86 14.33 4.00
N LEU A 65 7.55 14.23 3.75
CA LEU A 65 6.58 13.87 4.78
C LEU A 65 6.87 12.50 5.39
N ILE A 66 7.19 11.50 4.56
CA ILE A 66 7.53 10.15 5.01
C ILE A 66 8.77 10.16 5.90
N GLU A 67 9.80 10.92 5.50
CA GLU A 67 11.04 11.12 6.27
C GLU A 67 10.82 11.82 7.60
N ASP A 68 9.87 12.77 7.65
CA ASP A 68 9.44 13.46 8.87
C ASP A 68 8.52 12.59 9.76
N GLY A 69 8.35 11.30 9.41
CA GLY A 69 7.54 10.34 10.16
C GLY A 69 6.03 10.48 9.93
N LYS A 70 5.59 11.31 8.97
CA LYS A 70 4.17 11.41 8.60
C LYS A 70 3.77 10.24 7.71
N ARG A 71 2.51 9.85 7.80
CA ARG A 71 1.89 8.74 7.06
C ARG A 71 0.54 9.17 6.50
N LEU A 72 -0.01 8.36 5.60
CA LEU A 72 -1.35 8.55 5.06
C LEU A 72 -2.38 8.49 6.19
N LEU A 73 -3.36 9.39 6.15
CA LEU A 73 -4.48 9.40 7.10
C LEU A 73 -5.40 8.22 6.86
N GLN A 74 -6.10 7.76 7.90
CA GLN A 74 -7.09 6.70 7.77
C GLN A 74 -8.20 7.08 6.77
N PRO A 75 -8.47 6.26 5.74
CA PRO A 75 -9.60 6.49 4.84
C PRO A 75 -10.94 6.40 5.57
N LYS A 76 -11.94 7.16 5.12
CA LYS A 76 -13.26 7.27 5.75
C LYS A 76 -13.95 5.92 6.01
N PHE A 77 -13.77 4.95 5.11
CA PHE A 77 -14.42 3.64 5.17
C PHE A 77 -13.49 2.52 5.64
N CYS A 78 -12.28 2.86 6.09
CA CYS A 78 -11.31 1.88 6.55
C CYS A 78 -11.58 1.50 8.02
N PRO A 79 -11.80 0.22 8.33
CA PRO A 79 -11.87 -0.25 9.71
C PRO A 79 -10.56 0.02 10.49
N ASN A 80 -10.67 0.36 11.77
CA ASN A 80 -9.50 0.71 12.60
C ASN A 80 -8.46 -0.41 12.67
N ASN A 81 -8.89 -1.68 12.75
CA ASN A 81 -7.98 -2.82 12.77
C ASN A 81 -7.15 -2.92 11.49
N VAL A 82 -7.75 -2.65 10.33
CA VAL A 82 -7.04 -2.65 9.05
C VAL A 82 -6.11 -1.46 8.95
N TYR A 83 -6.50 -0.28 9.43
CA TYR A 83 -5.62 0.88 9.44
C TYR A 83 -4.39 0.66 10.34
N THR A 84 -4.54 0.04 11.51
CA THR A 84 -3.40 -0.35 12.35
C THR A 84 -2.44 -1.31 11.61
N ILE A 85 -2.96 -2.22 10.78
CA ILE A 85 -2.13 -3.07 9.93
C ILE A 85 -1.36 -2.22 8.91
N MET A 86 -2.02 -1.24 8.27
CA MET A 86 -1.35 -0.32 7.35
C MET A 86 -0.23 0.46 8.04
N GLU A 87 -0.46 0.99 9.25
CA GLU A 87 0.56 1.68 10.06
C GLU A 87 1.77 0.78 10.38
N ASN A 88 1.53 -0.51 10.65
CA ASN A 88 2.58 -1.49 10.85
C ASN A 88 3.36 -1.78 9.55
N CYS A 89 2.69 -1.81 8.40
CA CYS A 89 3.35 -1.91 7.09
C CYS A 89 4.25 -0.70 6.81
N TRP A 90 3.91 0.48 7.35
CA TRP A 90 4.66 1.72 7.13
C TRP A 90 5.67 2.08 8.23
N GLN A 91 6.14 1.08 9.00
CA GLN A 91 7.27 1.28 9.90
C GLN A 91 8.51 1.67 9.09
N TYR A 92 9.25 2.67 9.58
CA TYR A 92 10.39 3.22 8.84
C TYR A 92 11.49 2.18 8.67
N ASN A 93 11.85 1.50 9.77
CA ASN A 93 12.79 0.40 9.77
C ASN A 93 12.14 -0.86 9.15
N PRO A 94 12.72 -1.44 8.07
CA PRO A 94 12.15 -2.61 7.40
C PRO A 94 11.97 -3.85 8.27
N LYS A 95 12.73 -3.97 9.37
CA LYS A 95 12.65 -5.10 10.31
C LYS A 95 11.45 -5.04 11.25
N ASP A 96 10.88 -3.85 11.44
CA ASP A 96 9.73 -3.64 12.32
C ASP A 96 8.40 -3.80 11.56
N ARG A 97 8.47 -4.02 10.25
CA ARG A 97 7.32 -4.30 9.39
C ARG A 97 6.88 -5.76 9.53
N PRO A 98 5.58 -6.06 9.41
CA PRO A 98 5.09 -7.44 9.43
C PRO A 98 5.59 -8.23 8.21
N THR A 99 5.51 -9.56 8.29
CA THR A 99 5.73 -10.43 7.13
C THR A 99 4.42 -10.69 6.40
N PHE A 100 4.47 -11.04 5.12
CA PHE A 100 3.27 -11.46 4.39
C PHE A 100 2.58 -12.68 5.01
N SER A 101 3.33 -13.62 5.60
CA SER A 101 2.74 -14.74 6.34
C SER A 101 1.88 -14.26 7.50
N TYR A 102 2.39 -13.31 8.30
CA TYR A 102 1.64 -12.71 9.40
C TYR A 102 0.40 -11.94 8.92
N LEU A 103 0.55 -11.12 7.86
CA LEU A 103 -0.57 -10.40 7.25
C LEU A 103 -1.66 -11.36 6.76
N THR A 104 -1.27 -12.44 6.09
CA THR A 104 -2.19 -13.47 5.59
C THR A 104 -2.95 -14.11 6.75
N GLU A 105 -2.27 -14.48 7.83
CA GLU A 105 -2.93 -15.06 9.01
C GLU A 105 -3.96 -14.11 9.64
N ILE A 106 -3.69 -12.81 9.67
CA ILE A 106 -4.65 -11.83 10.19
C ILE A 106 -5.89 -11.77 9.29
N PHE A 107 -5.71 -11.53 7.99
CA PHE A 107 -6.85 -11.34 7.09
C PHE A 107 -7.67 -12.61 6.88
N VAL A 108 -7.05 -13.79 6.91
CA VAL A 108 -7.78 -15.07 6.77
C VAL A 108 -8.67 -15.37 7.99
N LYS A 109 -8.27 -14.93 9.19
CA LYS A 109 -9.03 -15.14 10.42
C LYS A 109 -10.12 -14.09 10.65
N ASP A 110 -10.21 -13.09 9.77
CA ASP A 110 -11.28 -12.11 9.85
C ASP A 110 -12.61 -12.80 9.44
N PRO A 111 -13.65 -12.78 10.28
CA PRO A 111 -14.92 -13.47 10.01
C PRO A 111 -15.57 -13.06 8.68
N ASP A 112 -15.33 -11.83 8.22
CA ASP A 112 -15.86 -11.34 6.95
C ASP A 112 -15.13 -11.99 5.74
N TYR A 113 -13.86 -12.38 5.92
CA TYR A 113 -13.04 -13.05 4.91
C TYR A 113 -13.20 -14.58 4.88
N GLU A 114 -13.53 -15.23 6.00
CA GLU A 114 -13.77 -16.69 6.06
C GLU A 114 -14.83 -17.14 5.04
N ASN A 115 -15.89 -16.35 4.88
CA ASN A 115 -16.97 -16.59 3.91
C ASN A 115 -16.48 -16.59 2.45
N ILE A 116 -15.44 -15.81 2.12
CA ILE A 116 -14.88 -15.75 0.76
C ILE A 116 -14.06 -17.00 0.45
N ILE A 117 -13.30 -17.53 1.42
CA ILE A 117 -12.51 -18.75 1.21
C ILE A 117 -13.42 -19.96 0.97
N GLU A 118 -14.55 -20.03 1.68
CA GLU A 118 -15.56 -21.07 1.45
C GLU A 118 -16.16 -20.96 0.04
N LEU A 119 -16.42 -19.73 -0.44
CA LEU A 119 -16.88 -19.45 -1.81
C LEU A 119 -15.84 -19.80 -2.89
N VAL A 120 -14.55 -19.54 -2.65
CA VAL A 120 -13.47 -19.90 -3.58
C VAL A 120 -13.30 -21.42 -3.64
N LYS A 121 -13.33 -22.10 -2.48
CA LYS A 121 -13.25 -23.56 -2.38
C LYS A 121 -14.41 -24.25 -3.10
N THR A 122 -15.63 -23.74 -2.96
CA THR A 122 -16.80 -24.30 -3.66
C THR A 122 -16.75 -24.10 -5.17
N ARG A 123 -16.16 -22.99 -5.65
CA ARG A 123 -15.97 -22.73 -7.10
C ARG A 123 -14.85 -23.52 -7.75
N SER A 124 -13.82 -23.94 -7.01
CA SER A 124 -12.75 -24.79 -7.54
C SER A 124 -13.13 -26.28 -7.63
N ILE A 125 -14.33 -26.67 -7.16
CA ILE A 125 -14.85 -28.05 -7.18
C ILE A 125 -15.98 -28.21 -8.22
N SER A 126 -16.30 -27.17 -9.00
CA SER A 126 -17.29 -27.19 -10.10
C SER A 126 -16.65 -27.09 -11.48
#